data_AF-A0A3C1A3Y6-F1
#
_entry.id   AF-A0A3C1A3Y6-F1
#
_cell.length_a   1.000
_cell.length_b   1.000
_cell.length_c   1.000
_cell.angle_alpha   90.00
_cell.angle_beta   90.00
_cell.angle_gamma   90.00
#
_symmetry.space_group_name_H-M   'P 1'
#
loop_
_entity.id
_entity.type
_entity.pdbx_description
1 polymer ?
#
loop_
_entity_poly.entity_id
_entity_poly.type
_entity_poly.pdbx_seq_one_letter_code
_entity_poly.pdbx_strand_id
1 'polypeptide(L)' 'MEHFGDLKSAWQAEPRELREAGLDRRSLESLMAVRKEISLEEEEAKVAQAGAKAITWEDENYPPRLRHIHNPPPLLYV' A
#
# COMPACT_ATOMS: atom_id res chain seq x y z
N MET A 1 -9.83 -2.08 -2.72
CA MET A 1 -10.57 -3.24 -2.19
C MET A 1 -11.50 -3.88 -3.23
N GLU A 2 -12.08 -3.14 -4.18
CA GLU A 2 -13.14 -3.68 -5.04
C GLU A 2 -12.75 -4.87 -5.95
N HIS A 3 -11.47 -5.03 -6.29
CA HIS A 3 -11.02 -6.17 -7.12
C HIS A 3 -10.39 -7.33 -6.33
N PHE A 4 -9.64 -7.04 -5.25
CA PHE A 4 -8.86 -8.04 -4.50
C PHE A 4 -9.29 -8.22 -3.04
N GLY A 5 -10.27 -7.46 -2.55
CA GLY A 5 -10.71 -7.46 -1.15
C GLY A 5 -9.76 -6.68 -0.24
N ASP A 6 -8.48 -7.06 -0.19
CA ASP A 6 -7.49 -6.49 0.73
C ASP A 6 -6.15 -6.18 0.05
N LEU A 7 -5.30 -5.39 0.74
CA LEU A 7 -3.99 -4.96 0.22
C LEU A 7 -3.00 -6.12 0.09
N LYS A 8 -3.06 -7.14 0.96
CA LYS A 8 -2.15 -8.27 0.91
C LYS A 8 -2.43 -9.13 -0.32
N SER A 9 -3.69 -9.41 -0.61
CA SER A 9 -4.13 -10.12 -1.80
C SER A 9 -3.73 -9.36 -3.08
N ALA A 10 -3.92 -8.04 -3.13
CA ALA A 10 -3.45 -7.21 -4.24
C ALA A 10 -1.91 -7.23 -4.37
N TRP A 11 -1.19 -7.18 -3.25
CA TRP A 11 0.27 -7.26 -3.21
C TRP A 11 0.81 -8.65 -3.57
N GLN A 12 0.00 -9.70 -3.58
CA GLN A 12 0.41 -11.06 -3.96
C GLN A 12 -0.15 -11.49 -5.32
N ALA A 13 -1.12 -10.75 -5.87
CA ALA A 13 -1.79 -11.05 -7.14
C ALA A 13 -0.82 -11.19 -8.32
N GLU A 14 -1.19 -12.06 -9.26
CA GLU A 14 -0.42 -12.34 -10.47
C GLU A 14 -0.50 -11.16 -11.45
N PRO A 15 0.50 -10.99 -12.35
CA PRO A 15 0.53 -9.87 -13.28
C PRO A 15 -0.70 -9.76 -14.20
N ARG A 16 -1.35 -10.90 -14.48
CA ARG A 16 -2.58 -10.94 -15.27
C ARG A 16 -3.74 -10.32 -14.52
N GLU A 17 -3.94 -10.69 -13.26
CA GLU A 17 -5.03 -10.18 -12.41
C GLU A 17 -4.85 -8.68 -12.17
N LEU A 18 -3.62 -8.23 -11.94
CA LEU A 18 -3.31 -6.80 -11.79
C LEU A 18 -3.65 -5.99 -13.05
N ARG A 19 -3.44 -6.57 -14.23
CA ARG A 19 -3.82 -5.95 -15.50
C ARG A 19 -5.33 -5.90 -15.69
N GLU A 20 -6.02 -6.98 -15.33
CA GLU A 20 -7.49 -7.05 -15.34
C GLU A 20 -8.10 -6.05 -14.33
N ALA A 21 -7.40 -5.75 -13.24
CA ALA A 21 -7.73 -4.69 -12.29
C ALA A 21 -7.46 -3.27 -12.81
N GLY A 22 -6.94 -3.12 -14.04
CA GLY A 22 -6.76 -1.83 -14.70
C GLY A 22 -5.37 -1.22 -14.60
N LEU A 23 -4.36 -1.94 -14.07
CA LEU A 23 -2.98 -1.44 -14.11
C LEU A 23 -2.45 -1.47 -15.55
N ASP A 24 -2.00 -0.31 -16.02
CA ASP A 24 -1.31 -0.20 -17.30
C ASP A 24 0.05 -0.92 -17.29
N ARG A 25 0.60 -1.18 -18.47
CA ARG A 25 1.83 -1.95 -18.63
C ARG A 25 3.01 -1.37 -17.85
N ARG A 26 3.19 -0.04 -17.84
CA ARG A 26 4.30 0.62 -17.16
C ARG A 26 4.15 0.49 -15.64
N SER A 27 2.94 0.71 -15.14
CA SER A 27 2.64 0.55 -13.71
C SER A 27 2.84 -0.89 -13.24
N LEU A 28 2.41 -1.86 -14.07
CA LEU A 28 2.61 -3.29 -13.80
C LEU A 28 4.09 -3.68 -13.76
N GLU A 29 4.88 -3.28 -14.76
CA GLU A 29 6.32 -3.54 -14.81
C GLU A 29 7.04 -2.97 -13.58
N SER A 30 6.70 -1.73 -13.20
CA SER A 30 7.26 -1.08 -12.01
C SER A 30 6.91 -1.82 -10.72
N LEU A 31 5.66 -2.24 -10.55
CA LEU A 31 5.22 -2.98 -9.36
C LEU A 31 5.93 -4.32 -9.24
N MET A 32 6.08 -5.04 -10.37
CA MET A 32 6.77 -6.34 -10.41
C MET A 32 8.26 -6.22 -10.09
N ALA A 33 8.91 -5.14 -10.51
CA ALA A 33 10.31 -4.87 -10.15
C ALA A 33 10.43 -4.62 -8.64
N VAL A 34 9.65 -3.68 -8.11
CA VAL A 34 9.66 -3.32 -6.68
C VAL A 34 9.36 -4.53 -5.80
N ARG A 35 8.36 -5.35 -6.13
CA ARG A 35 7.98 -6.55 -5.35
C ARG A 35 9.13 -7.56 -5.20
N LYS A 36 10.08 -7.60 -6.14
CA LYS A 36 11.25 -8.49 -6.06
C LYS A 36 12.40 -7.90 -5.25
N GLU A 37 12.43 -6.59 -5.10
CA GLU A 37 13.54 -5.86 -4.48
C GLU A 37 13.28 -5.54 -3.02
N ILE A 38 12.02 -5.36 -2.62
CA ILE A 38 11.66 -4.94 -1.25
C ILE A 38 11.21 -6.12 -0.39
N SER A 39 11.65 -6.13 0.88
CA SER A 39 10.98 -6.87 1.96
C SER A 39 10.12 -5.89 2.74
N LEU A 40 8.82 -6.16 2.84
CA LEU A 40 7.91 -5.29 3.60
C LEU A 40 8.30 -5.24 5.08
N GLU A 41 8.79 -6.35 5.64
CA GLU A 41 9.27 -6.44 7.00
C GLU A 41 10.50 -5.55 7.24
N GLU A 42 11.44 -5.52 6.29
CA GLU A 42 12.61 -4.62 6.36
C GLU A 42 12.20 -3.16 6.23
N GLU A 43 11.25 -2.84 5.35
CA GLU A 43 10.73 -1.48 5.20
C GLU A 43 10.00 -1.01 6.48
N GLU A 44 9.19 -1.86 7.10
CA GLU A 44 8.57 -1.56 8.40
C GLU A 44 9.62 -1.34 9.50
N ALA A 45 10.66 -2.17 9.54
CA ALA A 45 11.75 -2.00 10.49
C ALA A 45 12.52 -0.70 10.29
N LYS A 46 12.72 -0.24 9.04
CA LYS A 46 13.35 1.05 8.73
C LYS A 46 12.50 2.22 9.23
N VAL A 47 11.19 2.16 9.03
CA VAL A 47 10.24 3.18 9.52
C VAL A 47 10.29 3.26 11.04
N ALA A 48 10.26 2.12 11.72
CA ALA A 48 10.37 2.06 13.18
C ALA A 48 11.71 2.62 13.69
N GLN A 49 12.82 2.30 13.02
CA GLN A 49 14.15 2.84 13.35
C GLN A 49 14.25 4.36 13.18
N ALA A 50 13.49 4.92 12.24
CA ALA A 50 13.36 6.38 12.08
C ALA A 50 12.49 7.04 13.16
N GLY A 51 11.95 6.26 14.10
CA GLY A 51 11.08 6.75 15.17
C GLY A 51 9.65 7.06 14.70
N ALA A 52 9.27 6.55 13.53
CA ALA A 52 7.95 6.73 12.95
C ALA A 52 7.14 5.42 12.95
N LYS A 53 5.84 5.52 12.76
CA LYS A 53 4.91 4.41 12.52
C LYS A 53 4.13 4.65 11.23
N ALA A 54 3.98 3.61 10.41
CA ALA A 54 3.06 3.63 9.29
C ALA A 54 1.64 3.29 9.77
N ILE A 55 0.67 4.18 9.55
CA ILE A 55 -0.75 3.97 9.89
C ILE A 55 -1.65 4.17 8.67
N THR A 56 -2.70 3.35 8.55
CA THR A 56 -3.71 3.46 7.49
C THR A 56 -5.01 4.05 8.04
N TRP A 57 -6.00 4.35 7.18
CA TRP A 57 -7.31 4.84 7.65
C TRP A 57 -8.04 3.87 8.59
N GLU A 58 -7.66 2.59 8.58
CA GLU A 58 -8.18 1.52 9.44
C GLU A 58 -7.56 1.54 10.84
N ASP A 59 -6.41 2.20 11.02
CA ASP A 59 -5.80 2.38 12.34
C ASP A 59 -6.64 3.37 13.17
N GLU A 60 -6.89 3.03 14.43
CA GLU A 60 -7.63 3.86 15.37
C GLU A 60 -7.01 5.24 15.56
N ASN A 61 -5.67 5.33 15.45
CA ASN A 61 -4.89 6.56 15.62
C ASN A 61 -4.88 7.46 14.37
N TYR A 62 -5.49 7.03 13.26
CA TYR A 62 -5.55 7.84 12.06
C TYR A 62 -6.39 9.11 12.31
N PRO A 63 -5.89 10.32 11.98
CA PRO A 63 -6.58 11.57 12.33
C PRO A 63 -8.00 11.66 11.75
N PRO A 64 -9.05 11.81 12.59
CA PRO A 64 -10.44 11.79 12.13
C PRO A 64 -10.75 12.82 11.05
N ARG A 65 -10.15 14.02 11.13
CA ARG A 65 -10.35 15.07 10.13
C ARG A 65 -9.80 14.70 8.75
N LEU A 66 -8.68 13.95 8.71
CA LEU A 66 -8.12 13.50 7.45
C LEU A 66 -9.00 12.46 6.77
N ARG A 67 -9.75 11.63 7.52
CA ARG A 67 -10.68 10.65 6.93
C ARG A 67 -11.82 11.30 6.11
N HIS A 68 -12.13 12.57 6.35
CA HIS A 68 -13.29 13.25 5.77
C HIS A 68 -12.96 14.15 4.57
N ILE A 69 -11.69 14.22 4.15
CA ILE A 69 -11.33 14.99 2.95
C ILE A 69 -11.62 14.18 1.68
N HIS A 70 -11.72 14.84 0.53
CA HIS A 70 -12.08 14.18 -0.74
C HIS A 70 -11.14 13.03 -1.14
N ASN A 71 -9.85 13.15 -0.82
CA ASN A 71 -8.86 12.12 -1.11
C ASN A 71 -7.98 11.90 0.13
N PRO A 72 -8.48 11.16 1.14
CA PRO A 72 -7.73 10.91 2.36
C PRO A 72 -6.45 10.13 2.02
N PRO A 73 -5.29 10.49 2.59
CA PRO A 73 -4.07 9.76 2.32
C PRO A 73 -4.20 8.30 2.81
N PRO A 74 -3.90 7.30 1.96
CA PRO A 74 -4.08 5.89 2.32
C PRO A 74 -3.16 5.41 3.45
N LEU A 75 -2.00 6.06 3.57
CA LEU A 75 -0.95 5.74 4.50
C LEU A 75 -0.36 7.03 5.05
N LEU A 76 -0.10 7.08 6.35
CA LEU A 76 0.62 8.16 7.02
C LEU A 76 1.83 7.59 7.76
N TYR A 77 2.94 8.30 7.72
CA TYR A 77 4.08 8.08 8.61
C TYR A 77 3.97 9.11 9.75
N VAL A 78 3.76 8.65 10.98
CA VAL A 78 3.55 9.47 12.19
C VAL A 78 4.59 9.22 13.26
#